data_AF-A0A365QID0-F1
#
_entry.id   AF-A0A365QID0-F1
#
_cell.length_a   1.000
_cell.length_b   1.000
_cell.length_c   1.000
_cell.angle_alpha   90.00
_cell.angle_beta   90.00
_cell.angle_gamma   90.00
#
_symmetry.space_group_name_H-M   'P 1'
#
loop_
_entity.id
_entity.type
_entity.pdbx_description
1 polymer ?
#
loop_
_entity_poly.entity_id
_entity_poly.type
_entity_poly.pdbx_seq_one_letter_code
_entity_poly.pdbx_strand_id
1 'polypeptide(L)'
;MATETIDQKTLTQLVEAGAVRAAHVVGHGNGWTIAARYGLTERFLSAKRGDVRVFRRLETLVSFLRDMGISRFDVDAAGYDPAAGGPTRPDRSAALKEAHAARAYDKWFREQVQQAMDDPRPRIPHAEVQQRMEAKKAALRKQLARGAK
;
A
#
# COMPACT_ATOMS: atom_id res chain seq x y z
N MET A 1 -5.35 -14.50 28.84
CA MET A 1 -4.41 -15.61 28.63
C MET A 1 -3.23 -15.07 27.84
N ALA A 2 -2.02 -15.11 28.37
CA ALA A 2 -0.86 -14.51 27.71
C ALA A 2 -0.60 -15.23 26.37
N THR A 3 -0.80 -14.51 25.26
CA THR A 3 -0.41 -14.99 23.92
C THR A 3 1.10 -14.99 23.85
N GLU A 4 1.69 -16.13 24.19
CA GLU A 4 3.11 -16.31 24.08
C GLU A 4 3.50 -16.48 22.61
N THR A 5 4.39 -15.61 22.13
CA THR A 5 4.81 -15.57 20.74
C THR A 5 6.16 -16.24 20.51
N ILE A 6 6.34 -16.85 19.35
CA ILE A 6 7.64 -17.37 18.87
C ILE A 6 8.04 -16.66 17.59
N ASP A 7 9.34 -16.42 17.40
CA ASP A 7 9.83 -15.83 16.17
C ASP A 7 9.84 -16.85 15.00
N GLN A 8 9.94 -16.33 13.78
CA GLN A 8 9.98 -17.17 12.58
C GLN A 8 11.21 -18.10 12.57
N LYS A 9 12.36 -17.66 13.08
CA LYS A 9 13.61 -18.43 13.02
C LYS A 9 13.52 -19.66 13.93
N THR A 10 13.03 -19.48 15.15
CA THR A 10 12.75 -20.54 16.11
C THR A 10 11.68 -21.48 15.58
N LEU A 11 10.61 -20.96 14.95
CA LEU A 11 9.61 -21.83 14.33
C LEU A 11 10.24 -22.71 13.23
N THR A 12 11.05 -22.14 12.33
CA THR A 12 11.76 -22.91 11.29
C THR A 12 12.66 -23.97 11.90
N GLN A 13 13.45 -23.64 12.93
CA GLN A 13 14.31 -24.60 13.61
C GLN A 13 13.52 -25.75 14.25
N LEU A 14 12.35 -25.46 14.83
CA LEU A 14 11.47 -26.50 15.41
C LEU A 14 10.85 -27.40 14.35
N VAL A 15 10.56 -26.86 13.16
CA VAL A 15 10.07 -27.66 12.02
C VAL A 15 11.18 -28.54 11.45
N GLU A 16 12.39 -27.99 11.25
CA GLU A 16 13.56 -28.73 10.80
C GLU A 16 13.94 -29.86 11.77
N ALA A 17 13.83 -29.60 13.08
CA ALA A 17 14.04 -30.61 14.12
C ALA A 17 12.89 -31.63 14.24
N GLY A 18 11.83 -31.50 13.45
CA GLY A 18 10.66 -32.39 13.47
C GLY A 18 9.78 -32.27 14.73
N ALA A 19 10.00 -31.23 15.55
CA ALA A 19 9.28 -30.98 16.79
C ALA A 19 7.87 -30.41 16.53
N VAL A 20 7.66 -29.73 15.40
CA VAL A 20 6.36 -29.24 14.94
C VAL A 20 5.95 -30.04 13.69
N ARG A 21 4.96 -30.93 13.84
CA ARG A 21 4.44 -31.76 12.74
C ARG A 21 3.15 -31.21 12.12
N ALA A 22 2.44 -30.34 12.83
CA ALA A 22 1.22 -29.70 12.38
C ALA A 22 1.16 -28.27 12.91
N ALA A 23 0.82 -27.31 12.05
CA ALA A 23 0.47 -25.96 12.45
C ALA A 23 -1.05 -25.82 12.54
N HIS A 24 -1.52 -24.99 13.47
CA HIS A 24 -2.92 -24.58 13.55
C HIS A 24 -3.05 -23.16 13.03
N VAL A 25 -3.93 -22.96 12.06
CA VAL A 25 -4.27 -21.66 11.52
C VAL A 25 -5.56 -21.21 12.17
N VAL A 26 -5.53 -20.06 12.84
CA VAL A 26 -6.69 -19.56 13.59
C VAL A 26 -7.16 -18.24 12.98
N GLY A 27 -8.47 -18.11 12.76
CA GLY A 27 -9.09 -16.85 12.38
C GLY A 27 -8.92 -15.80 13.48
N HIS A 28 -8.45 -14.61 13.12
CA HIS A 28 -8.32 -13.47 14.03
C HIS A 28 -8.78 -12.20 13.34
N GLY A 29 -10.02 -11.77 13.64
CA GLY A 29 -10.65 -10.62 12.99
C GLY A 29 -10.72 -10.85 11.48
N ASN A 30 -10.19 -9.91 10.69
CA ASN A 30 -10.22 -10.00 9.22
C ASN A 30 -9.05 -10.76 8.59
N GLY A 31 -8.34 -11.58 9.35
CA GLY A 31 -7.17 -12.30 8.90
C GLY A 31 -6.93 -13.62 9.64
N TRP A 32 -5.74 -14.17 9.42
CA TRP A 32 -5.34 -15.50 9.84
C TRP A 32 -4.04 -15.43 10.63
N THR A 33 -3.97 -16.12 11.76
CA THR A 33 -2.74 -16.27 12.55
C THR A 33 -2.28 -17.73 12.51
N ILE A 34 -0.99 -17.94 12.75
CA ILE A 34 -0.40 -19.27 12.83
C ILE A 34 -0.06 -19.53 14.29
N ALA A 35 -0.64 -20.58 14.85
CA ALA A 35 -0.28 -21.19 16.11
C ALA A 35 0.53 -22.46 15.85
N ALA A 36 1.77 -22.48 16.33
CA ALA A 36 2.61 -23.67 16.29
C ALA A 36 2.44 -24.41 17.61
N ARG A 37 2.05 -25.69 17.51
CA ARG A 37 2.01 -26.58 18.66
C ARG A 37 3.27 -27.41 18.69
N TYR A 38 4.08 -27.25 19.73
CA TYR A 38 5.22 -28.11 20.02
C TYR A 38 5.09 -28.63 21.45
N GLY A 39 5.08 -29.96 21.59
CA GLY A 39 4.80 -30.63 22.87
C GLY A 39 3.44 -30.24 23.47
N LEU A 40 3.46 -29.69 24.68
CA LEU A 40 2.27 -29.25 25.44
C LEU A 40 1.95 -27.76 25.27
N THR A 41 2.79 -27.02 24.56
CA THR A 41 2.67 -25.57 24.43
C THR A 41 2.20 -25.17 23.04
N GLU A 42 1.29 -24.21 23.01
CA GLU A 42 0.86 -23.53 21.79
C GLU A 42 1.43 -22.11 21.79
N ARG A 43 2.13 -21.75 20.72
CA ARG A 43 2.73 -20.42 20.57
C ARG A 43 2.34 -19.81 19.23
N PHE A 44 2.00 -18.53 19.25
CA PHE A 44 1.68 -17.81 18.02
C PHE A 44 2.94 -17.30 17.33
N LEU A 45 2.95 -17.32 16.01
CA LEU A 45 4.02 -16.72 15.23
C LEU A 45 4.03 -15.19 15.43
N SER A 46 5.19 -14.63 15.78
CA SER A 46 5.38 -13.18 15.83
C SER A 46 5.70 -12.59 14.45
N ALA A 47 5.26 -11.36 14.26
CA ALA A 47 5.72 -10.46 13.22
C ALA A 47 7.10 -9.88 13.62
N LYS A 48 7.78 -9.24 12.68
CA LYS A 48 9.10 -8.61 12.92
C LYS A 48 9.13 -7.59 14.08
N ARG A 49 7.97 -7.10 14.53
CA ARG A 49 7.85 -6.13 15.64
C ARG A 49 7.44 -6.77 16.98
N GLY A 50 7.36 -8.10 17.06
CA GLY A 50 7.01 -8.83 18.28
C GLY A 50 5.51 -9.13 18.43
N ASP A 51 4.64 -8.39 17.76
CA ASP A 51 3.20 -8.66 17.75
C ASP A 51 2.85 -9.98 17.02
N VAL A 52 1.69 -10.58 17.29
CA VAL A 52 1.22 -11.76 16.55
C VAL A 52 1.09 -11.43 15.06
N ARG A 53 1.64 -12.30 14.20
CA ARG A 53 1.60 -12.14 12.75
C ARG A 53 0.23 -12.51 12.21
N VAL A 54 -0.44 -11.52 11.63
CA VAL A 54 -1.73 -11.68 10.94
C VAL A 54 -1.53 -11.68 9.42
N PHE A 55 -2.05 -12.69 8.74
CA PHE A 55 -2.08 -12.83 7.29
C PHE A 55 -3.47 -12.46 6.78
N ARG A 56 -3.56 -11.53 5.82
CA ARG A 56 -4.85 -11.10 5.23
C ARG A 56 -5.48 -12.19 4.36
N ARG A 57 -4.64 -12.98 3.70
CA ARG A 57 -5.03 -13.99 2.69
C ARG A 57 -4.53 -15.36 3.12
N LEU A 58 -5.40 -16.36 3.01
CA LEU A 58 -5.06 -17.73 3.36
C LEU A 58 -3.98 -18.27 2.42
N GLU A 59 -4.02 -17.95 1.12
CA GLU A 59 -3.06 -18.44 0.13
C GLU A 59 -1.62 -17.99 0.47
N THR A 60 -1.46 -16.75 0.92
CA THR A 60 -0.16 -16.23 1.36
C THR A 60 0.34 -16.99 2.59
N LEU A 61 -0.56 -17.36 3.50
CA LEU A 61 -0.24 -18.18 4.66
C LEU A 61 0.17 -19.60 4.23
N VAL A 62 -0.55 -20.22 3.28
CA VAL A 62 -0.22 -21.55 2.76
C VAL A 62 1.16 -21.57 2.11
N SER A 63 1.47 -20.59 1.24
CA SER A 63 2.81 -20.45 0.66
C SER A 63 3.87 -20.30 1.74
N PHE A 64 3.61 -19.47 2.75
CA PHE A 64 4.53 -19.27 3.86
C PHE A 64 4.78 -20.53 4.69
N LEU A 65 3.75 -21.32 5.00
CA LEU A 65 3.89 -22.61 5.67
C LEU A 65 4.67 -23.62 4.84
N ARG A 66 4.39 -23.68 3.52
CA ARG A 66 5.07 -24.57 2.58
C ARG A 66 6.57 -24.26 2.47
N ASP A 67 6.92 -22.98 2.41
CA ASP A 67 8.33 -22.54 2.37
C ASP A 67 9.09 -22.92 3.64
N MET A 68 8.40 -23.03 4.78
CA MET A 68 8.97 -23.55 6.04
C MET A 68 8.98 -25.08 6.13
N GLY A 69 8.43 -25.80 5.16
CA GLY A 69 8.36 -27.27 5.15
C GLY A 69 7.10 -27.87 5.79
N ILE A 70 6.14 -27.04 6.22
CA ILE A 70 4.86 -27.51 6.78
C ILE A 70 3.87 -27.73 5.63
N SER A 71 3.59 -29.00 5.33
CA SER A 71 2.68 -29.40 4.24
C SER A 71 1.26 -29.73 4.71
N ARG A 72 1.06 -29.97 6.02
CA ARG A 72 -0.23 -30.29 6.62
C ARG A 72 -0.47 -29.37 7.81
N PHE A 73 -1.64 -28.75 7.82
CA PHE A 73 -2.09 -27.84 8.86
C PHE A 73 -3.61 -27.85 8.92
N ASP A 74 -4.17 -27.54 10.09
CA ASP A 74 -5.60 -27.43 10.30
C ASP A 74 -6.01 -25.95 10.34
N VAL A 75 -7.20 -25.64 9.86
CA VAL A 75 -7.74 -24.28 9.83
C VAL A 75 -8.96 -24.20 10.73
N ASP A 76 -8.89 -23.39 11.78
CA ASP A 76 -10.02 -22.98 12.60
C ASP A 76 -10.50 -21.59 12.16
N ALA A 77 -11.67 -21.56 11.51
CA ALA A 77 -12.28 -20.34 11.01
C ALA A 77 -13.24 -19.67 12.02
N ALA A 78 -13.39 -20.19 13.25
CA ALA A 78 -14.37 -19.68 14.22
C ALA A 78 -14.18 -18.19 14.55
N GLY A 79 -12.93 -17.70 14.56
CA GLY A 79 -12.60 -16.30 14.82
C GLY A 79 -12.43 -15.43 13.58
N TYR A 80 -12.74 -15.94 12.38
CA TYR A 80 -12.62 -15.19 11.13
C TYR A 80 -13.89 -14.38 10.86
N ASP A 81 -13.74 -13.07 10.78
CA ASP A 81 -14.80 -12.13 10.42
C ASP A 81 -14.36 -11.28 9.22
N PRO A 82 -14.93 -11.49 8.01
CA PRO A 82 -14.61 -10.70 6.84
C PRO A 82 -15.07 -9.23 6.97
N ALA A 83 -16.05 -8.94 7.82
CA ALA A 83 -16.58 -7.61 8.07
C ALA A 83 -15.80 -6.82 9.12
N ALA A 84 -14.96 -7.48 9.94
CA ALA A 84 -14.07 -6.87 10.93
C ALA A 84 -12.89 -6.09 10.30
N GLY A 85 -13.08 -5.48 9.13
CA GLY A 85 -12.09 -4.79 8.31
C GLY A 85 -11.07 -4.00 9.13
N GLY A 86 -9.88 -4.58 9.30
CA GLY A 86 -8.70 -3.92 9.81
C GLY A 86 -8.33 -2.70 8.96
N PRO A 87 -7.58 -1.73 9.51
CA PRO A 87 -7.31 -0.46 8.87
C PRO A 87 -6.80 -0.68 7.46
N THR A 88 -7.61 -0.25 6.48
CA THR A 88 -7.27 -0.31 5.07
C THR A 88 -6.05 0.57 4.89
N ARG A 89 -4.87 -0.07 4.81
CA ARG A 89 -3.65 0.63 4.44
C ARG A 89 -3.97 1.34 3.12
N PRO A 90 -3.84 2.68 3.04
CA PRO A 90 -4.09 3.39 1.79
C PRO A 90 -3.31 2.67 0.70
N ASP A 91 -3.98 2.39 -0.42
CA ASP A 91 -3.43 1.55 -1.47
C ASP A 91 -2.03 2.05 -1.83
N ARG A 92 -1.03 1.21 -1.57
CA ARG A 92 0.39 1.52 -1.82
C ARG A 92 0.59 1.88 -3.30
N SER A 93 -0.27 1.36 -4.19
CA SER A 93 -0.29 1.69 -5.61
C SER A 93 -0.75 3.13 -5.86
N ALA A 94 -1.75 3.62 -5.12
CA ALA A 94 -2.24 4.99 -5.23
C ALA A 94 -1.19 5.98 -4.73
N ALA A 95 -0.57 5.71 -3.58
CA ALA A 95 0.51 6.53 -3.05
C ALA A 95 1.75 6.57 -3.98
N LEU A 96 2.08 5.43 -4.62
CA LEU A 96 3.17 5.37 -5.59
C LEU A 96 2.84 6.18 -6.86
N LYS A 97 1.61 6.07 -7.38
CA LYS A 97 1.14 6.85 -8.53
C LYS A 97 1.17 8.36 -8.25
N GLU A 98 0.73 8.78 -7.07
CA GLU A 98 0.75 10.17 -6.65
C GLU A 98 2.19 10.72 -6.57
N ALA A 99 3.11 9.94 -5.98
CA ALA A 99 4.53 10.32 -5.93
C ALA A 99 5.17 10.43 -7.33
N HIS A 100 4.80 9.56 -8.28
CA HIS A 100 5.27 9.65 -9.66
C HIS A 100 4.67 10.85 -10.40
N ALA A 101 3.37 11.13 -10.21
CA ALA A 101 2.71 12.28 -10.81
C ALA A 101 3.33 13.60 -10.33
N ALA A 102 3.64 13.71 -9.03
CA ALA A 102 4.32 14.87 -8.47
C ALA A 102 5.70 15.10 -9.10
N ARG A 103 6.50 14.03 -9.30
CA ARG A 103 7.81 14.14 -9.96
C ARG A 103 7.73 14.53 -11.43
N ALA A 104 6.74 14.01 -12.15
CA ALA A 104 6.53 14.36 -13.55
C ALA A 104 6.14 15.84 -13.68
N TYR A 105 5.25 16.32 -12.80
CA TYR A 105 4.86 17.72 -12.74
C TYR A 105 6.04 18.63 -12.40
N ASP A 106 6.82 18.30 -11.38
CA ASP A 106 8.00 19.10 -10.99
C ASP A 106 9.02 19.22 -12.11
N LYS A 107 9.28 18.12 -12.83
CA LYS A 107 10.20 18.14 -13.98
C LYS A 107 9.68 19.05 -15.08
N TRP A 108 8.42 18.86 -15.50
CA TRP A 108 7.79 19.71 -16.50
C TRP A 108 7.80 21.18 -16.09
N PHE A 109 7.45 21.49 -14.84
CA PHE A 109 7.42 22.85 -14.32
C PHE A 109 8.80 23.52 -14.38
N ARG A 110 9.86 22.82 -13.97
CA ARG A 110 11.24 23.32 -14.06
C ARG A 110 11.69 23.56 -15.49
N GLU A 111 11.34 22.66 -16.41
CA GLU A 111 11.62 22.83 -17.83
C GLU A 111 10.90 24.07 -18.40
N GLN A 112 9.63 24.30 -18.03
CA GLN A 112 8.88 25.48 -18.44
C GLN A 112 9.48 26.78 -17.87
N VAL A 113 9.90 26.78 -16.61
CA VAL A 113 10.56 27.93 -15.99
C VAL A 113 11.88 28.23 -16.69
N GLN A 114 12.69 27.21 -16.98
CA GLN A 114 13.96 27.39 -17.69
C GLN A 114 13.75 27.95 -19.09
N GLN A 115 12.78 27.42 -19.84
CA GLN A 115 12.41 27.95 -21.16
C GLN A 115 11.99 29.42 -21.10
N ALA A 116 11.27 29.83 -20.06
CA ALA A 116 10.88 31.22 -19.87
C ALA A 116 12.05 32.13 -19.47
N MET A 117 13.05 31.60 -18.75
CA MET A 117 14.28 32.32 -18.41
C MET A 117 15.20 32.48 -19.62
N ASP A 118 15.24 31.48 -20.51
CA ASP A 118 16.08 31.47 -21.70
C ASP A 118 15.46 32.24 -22.90
N ASP A 119 14.22 32.72 -22.78
CA ASP A 119 13.57 33.49 -23.85
C ASP A 119 14.28 34.86 -24.05
N PRO A 120 14.84 35.13 -25.25
CA PRO A 120 15.58 36.36 -25.53
C PRO A 120 14.67 37.60 -25.68
N ARG A 121 13.34 37.43 -25.66
CA ARG A 121 12.40 38.55 -25.82
C ARG A 121 12.45 39.50 -24.62
N PRO A 122 12.29 40.81 -24.84
CA PRO A 122 12.23 41.77 -23.75
C PRO A 122 10.99 41.53 -22.88
N ARG A 123 11.14 41.81 -21.58
CA ARG A 123 10.02 41.76 -20.63
C ARG A 123 8.97 42.80 -21.02
N ILE A 124 7.71 42.37 -21.04
CA ILE A 124 6.57 43.22 -21.39
C ILE A 124 6.03 43.91 -20.12
N PRO A 125 5.76 45.23 -20.13
CA PRO A 125 5.14 45.92 -19.00
C PRO A 125 3.77 45.37 -18.63
N HIS A 126 3.42 45.41 -17.35
CA HIS A 126 2.15 44.87 -16.84
C HIS A 126 0.90 45.43 -17.54
N ALA A 127 0.88 46.74 -17.82
CA ALA A 127 -0.24 47.40 -18.48
C ALA A 127 -0.51 46.84 -19.90
N GLU A 128 0.55 46.53 -20.64
CA GLU A 128 0.43 45.96 -21.99
C GLU A 128 -0.06 44.50 -21.93
N VAL A 129 0.38 43.72 -20.95
CA VAL A 129 -0.14 42.36 -20.71
C VAL A 129 -1.64 42.39 -20.39
N GLN A 130 -2.08 43.32 -19.55
CA GLN A 130 -3.51 43.48 -19.22
C GLN A 130 -4.34 43.79 -20.47
N GLN A 131 -3.90 44.73 -21.31
CA GLN A 131 -4.61 45.08 -22.54
C GLN A 131 -4.71 43.89 -23.50
N ARG A 132 -3.61 43.14 -23.70
CA ARG A 132 -3.60 41.92 -24.53
C ARG A 132 -4.55 40.86 -24.00
N MET A 133 -4.61 40.67 -22.69
CA MET A 133 -5.51 39.68 -22.05
C MET A 133 -6.98 40.09 -22.14
N GLU A 134 -7.32 41.36 -21.94
CA GLU A 134 -8.68 41.87 -22.09
C GLU A 134 -9.18 41.74 -23.54
N ALA A 135 -8.33 42.07 -24.51
CA ALA A 135 -8.64 41.85 -25.93
C ALA A 135 -8.90 40.37 -26.24
N LYS A 136 -8.07 39.46 -25.71
CA LYS A 136 -8.21 38.00 -25.88
C LYS A 136 -9.51 37.48 -25.26
N LYS A 137 -9.84 37.91 -24.03
CA LYS A 137 -11.10 37.55 -23.36
C LYS A 137 -12.32 38.06 -24.14
N ALA A 138 -12.28 39.30 -24.63
CA ALA A 138 -13.38 39.88 -25.40
C ALA A 138 -13.61 39.12 -26.72
N ALA A 139 -12.55 38.72 -27.42
CA ALA A 139 -12.63 37.90 -28.61
C ALA A 139 -13.23 36.51 -28.32
N LEU A 140 -12.79 35.86 -27.23
CA LEU A 140 -13.30 34.54 -26.84
C LEU A 140 -14.80 34.60 -26.48
N ARG A 141 -15.24 35.66 -25.78
CA ARG A 141 -16.66 35.88 -25.48
C ARG A 141 -17.51 36.01 -26.75
N LYS A 142 -17.03 36.74 -27.76
CA LYS A 142 -17.71 36.86 -29.05
C LYS A 142 -17.78 35.51 -29.80
N GLN A 143 -16.74 34.69 -29.72
CA GLN A 143 -16.74 33.34 -30.33
C GLN A 143 -17.74 32.40 -29.65
N LEU A 144 -17.77 32.38 -28.31
CA LEU A 144 -18.74 31.59 -27.55
C LEU A 144 -20.18 32.03 -27.83
N ALA A 145 -20.43 33.35 -27.92
CA ALA A 145 -21.75 33.88 -28.27
C ALA A 145 -22.17 33.56 -29.72
N ARG A 146 -21.21 33.35 -30.63
CA ARG A 146 -21.47 32.99 -32.04
C ARG A 146 -21.69 31.48 -32.23
N GLY A 147 -21.08 30.64 -31.38
CA GLY A 147 -21.28 29.18 -31.39
C GLY A 147 -22.48 28.69 -30.57
N ALA A 148 -23.14 29.59 -29.84
CA ALA A 148 -24.37 29.31 -29.07
C ALA A 148 -25.66 29.73 -29.82
N LYS A 149 -25.56 30.09 -31.10
CA LYS A 149 -26.68 30.31 -32.03
C LYS A 149 -26.69 29.21 -33.08
#